data_AF-A0A0U1RGU0-F1
#
_entry.id   AF-A0A0U1RGU0-F1
#
_cell.length_a   1.000
_cell.length_b   1.000
_cell.length_c   1.000
_cell.angle_alpha   90.00
_cell.angle_beta   90.00
_cell.angle_gamma   90.00
#
_symmetry.space_group_name_H-M   'P 1'
#
loop_
_entity.id
_entity.type
_entity.pdbx_description
1 polymer ?
#
loop_
_entity_poly.entity_id
_entity_poly.type
_entity_poly.pdbx_seq_one_letter_code
_entity_poly.pdbx_strand_id
1 'polypeptide(L)'
;MRYTIKTFQTLADETFPSKNFKILSFNGVARPITIVCPTHGVQTVSAGQAFIRSKHGCPACGLVLSTSVLASRGRSVSILDTATGETLSFPSVQAAAKALNTSYGSIRTKLDGRSSPDNLVCNRYKVMP
;
A
#
# COMPACT_ATOMS: atom_id res chain seq x y z
N MET A 1 28.95 -14.10 19.84
CA MET A 1 28.42 -13.02 20.71
C MET A 1 27.02 -13.39 21.18
N ARG A 2 26.77 -13.42 22.50
CA ARG A 2 25.43 -13.67 23.06
C ARG A 2 24.68 -12.34 23.15
N TYR A 3 23.72 -12.11 22.27
CA TYR A 3 22.83 -10.96 22.38
C TYR A 3 21.82 -11.21 23.51
N THR A 4 21.72 -10.26 24.44
CA THR A 4 20.70 -10.28 25.51
C THR A 4 19.49 -9.46 25.10
N ILE A 5 18.35 -9.69 25.73
CA ILE A 5 17.10 -8.94 25.47
C ILE A 5 17.34 -7.42 25.60
N LYS A 6 18.14 -7.00 26.60
CA LYS A 6 18.47 -5.60 26.84
C LYS A 6 19.25 -4.96 25.68
N THR A 7 20.26 -5.67 25.16
CA THR A 7 21.05 -5.18 24.01
C THR A 7 20.21 -5.03 22.74
N PHE A 8 19.16 -5.84 22.60
CA PHE A 8 18.26 -5.73 21.45
C PHE A 8 17.27 -4.58 21.62
N GLN A 9 16.87 -4.26 22.85
CA GLN A 9 16.00 -3.14 23.14
C GLN A 9 16.68 -1.80 22.84
N THR A 10 17.94 -1.63 23.23
CA THR A 10 18.70 -0.41 22.88
C THR A 10 18.83 -0.22 21.38
N LEU A 11 19.09 -1.30 20.62
CA LEU A 11 19.12 -1.24 19.16
C LEU A 11 17.76 -0.87 18.55
N ALA A 12 16.66 -1.35 19.13
CA ALA A 12 15.31 -1.01 18.71
C ALA A 12 15.01 0.49 18.95
N ASP A 13 15.44 1.02 20.09
CA ASP A 13 15.24 2.44 20.44
C ASP A 13 16.10 3.35 19.55
N GLU A 14 17.33 2.95 19.20
CA GLU A 14 18.21 3.67 18.27
C GLU A 14 17.66 3.67 16.83
N THR A 15 17.11 2.55 16.38
CA THR A 15 16.57 2.41 15.01
C THR A 15 15.20 3.05 14.85
N PHE A 16 14.39 3.06 15.91
CA PHE A 16 13.04 3.64 15.91
C PHE A 16 12.82 4.61 17.08
N PRO A 17 13.48 5.78 17.14
CA PRO A 17 13.37 6.72 18.26
C PRO A 17 11.94 7.21 18.54
N SER A 18 11.08 7.19 17.52
CA SER A 18 9.69 7.63 17.61
C SER A 18 8.69 6.52 17.97
N LYS A 19 9.13 5.26 18.03
CA LYS A 19 8.24 4.10 18.24
C LYS A 19 8.82 3.25 19.38
N ASN A 20 8.43 3.58 20.61
CA ASN A 20 8.81 2.86 21.83
C ASN A 20 8.33 1.40 21.80
N PHE A 21 9.12 0.48 21.24
CA PHE A 21 8.80 -0.93 21.15
C PHE A 21 9.25 -1.68 22.41
N LYS A 22 8.42 -2.60 22.91
CA LYS A 22 8.80 -3.46 24.05
C LYS A 22 9.03 -4.89 23.57
N ILE A 23 10.22 -5.44 23.78
CA ILE A 23 10.54 -6.83 23.40
C ILE A 23 10.18 -7.77 24.56
N LEU A 24 9.37 -8.78 24.29
CA LEU A 24 8.95 -9.79 25.28
C LEU A 24 9.84 -11.03 25.25
N SER A 25 10.20 -11.49 24.05
CA SER A 25 10.99 -12.71 23.87
C SER A 25 11.99 -12.54 22.74
N PHE A 26 13.26 -12.77 23.04
CA PHE A 26 14.37 -12.72 22.09
C PHE A 26 15.28 -13.93 22.28
N ASN A 27 15.26 -14.85 21.30
CA ASN A 27 16.10 -16.05 21.30
C ASN A 27 17.23 -15.98 20.25
N GLY A 28 17.45 -14.80 19.64
CA GLY A 28 18.48 -14.56 18.64
C GLY A 28 17.98 -13.77 17.43
N VAL A 29 18.91 -13.20 16.67
CA VAL A 29 18.61 -12.31 15.52
C VAL A 29 17.97 -13.04 14.33
N ALA A 30 18.26 -14.34 14.16
CA ALA A 30 17.71 -15.19 13.10
C ALA A 30 16.48 -16.00 13.55
N ARG A 31 16.08 -15.85 14.82
CA ARG A 31 14.91 -16.55 15.39
C ARG A 31 13.71 -15.60 15.46
N PRO A 32 12.49 -16.14 15.50
CA PRO A 32 11.31 -15.32 15.70
C PRO A 32 11.37 -14.63 17.07
N ILE A 33 10.93 -13.38 17.09
CA ILE A 33 10.90 -12.53 18.27
C ILE A 33 9.48 -12.00 18.49
N THR A 34 9.13 -11.79 19.76
CA THR A 34 7.84 -11.21 20.12
C THR A 34 8.07 -9.78 20.61
N ILE A 35 7.46 -8.83 19.91
CA ILE A 35 7.53 -7.40 20.21
C ILE A 35 6.15 -6.86 20.54
N VAL A 36 6.08 -5.76 21.27
CA VAL A 36 4.85 -5.02 21.55
C VAL A 36 4.98 -3.65 20.93
N CYS A 37 4.12 -3.38 19.97
CA CYS A 37 3.94 -2.10 19.34
C CYS A 37 2.88 -1.30 20.11
N PRO A 38 3.11 -0.01 20.44
CA PRO A 38 2.14 0.78 21.19
C PRO A 38 0.82 0.99 20.43
N THR A 39 0.83 0.93 19.10
CA THR A 39 -0.34 1.16 18.25
C THR A 39 -1.05 -0.13 17.80
N HIS A 40 -0.33 -1.25 17.73
CA HIS A 40 -0.88 -2.51 17.18
C HIS A 40 -0.79 -3.69 18.17
N GLY A 41 -0.30 -3.46 19.39
CA GLY A 41 -0.18 -4.48 20.43
C GLY A 41 0.94 -5.49 20.18
N VAL A 42 0.74 -6.73 20.66
CA VAL A 42 1.71 -7.82 20.57
C VAL A 42 1.81 -8.32 19.14
N GLN A 43 3.04 -8.39 18.62
CA GLN A 43 3.33 -8.83 17.27
C GLN A 43 4.52 -9.78 17.26
N THR A 44 4.45 -10.76 16.37
CA THR A 44 5.52 -11.74 16.17
C THR A 44 6.25 -11.39 14.88
N VAL A 45 7.56 -11.20 14.96
CA VAL A 45 8.41 -10.94 13.80
C VAL A 45 9.28 -12.15 13.54
N SER A 46 9.36 -12.60 12.29
CA SER A 46 10.03 -13.85 11.91
C SER A 46 11.53 -13.86 12.25
N ALA A 47 12.18 -12.70 12.27
CA ALA A 47 13.59 -12.58 12.65
C ALA A 47 13.89 -11.18 13.22
N GLY A 48 14.70 -11.10 14.28
CA GLY A 48 15.18 -9.84 14.83
C GLY A 48 15.98 -8.99 13.84
N GLN A 49 16.74 -9.62 12.94
CA GLN A 49 17.42 -8.90 11.84
C GLN A 49 16.43 -8.23 10.87
N ALA A 50 15.29 -8.89 10.60
CA ALA A 50 14.26 -8.34 9.72
C ALA A 50 13.55 -7.16 10.39
N PHE A 51 13.37 -7.20 11.72
CA PHE A 51 12.85 -6.09 12.50
C PHE A 51 13.73 -4.83 12.35
N ILE A 52 15.03 -4.95 12.61
CA ILE A 52 16.00 -3.83 12.53
C ILE A 52 16.10 -3.27 11.10
N ARG A 53 16.12 -4.14 10.07
CA ARG A 53 16.23 -3.71 8.67
C ARG A 53 14.94 -3.08 8.13
N SER A 54 13.79 -3.30 8.77
CA SER A 54 12.51 -2.79 8.32
C SER A 54 12.36 -1.30 8.61
N LYS A 55 11.76 -0.52 7.71
CA LYS A 55 11.48 0.91 7.95
C LYS A 55 10.53 1.19 9.11
N HIS A 56 9.74 0.20 9.51
CA HIS A 56 8.65 0.39 10.48
C HIS A 56 8.72 -0.52 11.70
N GLY A 57 9.60 -1.52 11.69
CA GLY A 57 9.75 -2.55 12.74
C GLY A 57 8.54 -3.49 12.85
N CYS A 58 7.34 -2.95 13.01
CA CYS A 58 6.10 -3.70 13.15
C CYS A 58 5.47 -4.05 11.79
N PRO A 59 5.09 -5.32 11.55
CA PRO A 59 4.46 -5.74 10.29
C PRO A 59 3.11 -5.05 10.07
N ALA A 60 2.32 -4.85 11.12
CA ALA A 60 1.03 -4.16 11.03
C ALA A 60 1.20 -2.67 10.70
N CYS A 61 2.19 -1.98 11.28
CA CYS A 61 2.52 -0.61 10.89
C CYS A 61 2.88 -0.54 9.39
N GLY A 62 3.70 -1.49 8.91
CA GLY A 62 4.07 -1.54 7.50
C GLY A 62 2.87 -1.75 6.57
N LEU A 63 1.89 -2.55 7.00
CA LEU A 63 0.66 -2.79 6.26
C LEU A 63 -0.24 -1.55 6.21
N VAL A 64 -0.44 -0.84 7.33
CA VAL A 64 -1.26 0.40 7.32
C VAL A 64 -0.67 1.44 6.36
N LEU A 65 0.65 1.59 6.35
CA LEU A 65 1.36 2.47 5.43
C LEU A 65 1.27 2.01 3.96
N SER A 66 1.36 0.71 3.70
CA SER A 66 1.23 0.21 2.32
C SER A 66 -0.21 0.35 1.83
N THR A 67 -1.20 0.10 2.68
CA THR A 67 -2.62 0.27 2.36
C THR A 67 -2.97 1.74 2.15
N SER A 68 -2.47 2.66 2.98
CA SER A 68 -2.72 4.10 2.80
C SER A 68 -2.07 4.64 1.52
N VAL A 69 -0.90 4.13 1.15
CA VAL A 69 -0.25 4.42 -0.14
C VAL A 69 -1.01 3.79 -1.31
N LEU A 70 -1.55 2.58 -1.16
CA LEU A 70 -2.38 1.97 -2.21
C LEU A 70 -3.68 2.76 -2.42
N ALA A 71 -4.30 3.22 -1.33
CA ALA A 71 -5.51 4.04 -1.37
C ALA A 71 -5.26 5.38 -2.08
N SER A 72 -4.11 6.04 -1.82
CA SER A 72 -3.74 7.29 -2.50
C SER A 72 -3.17 7.09 -3.90
N ARG A 73 -2.68 5.90 -4.24
CA ARG A 73 -2.24 5.51 -5.60
C ARG A 73 -3.38 5.11 -6.53
N GLY A 74 -4.63 5.10 -6.07
CA GLY A 74 -5.78 5.06 -6.95
C GLY A 74 -5.74 6.27 -7.88
N ARG A 75 -5.21 6.12 -9.09
CA ARG A 75 -5.29 7.16 -10.11
C ARG A 75 -6.76 7.30 -10.46
N SER A 76 -7.39 8.34 -9.93
CA SER A 76 -8.76 8.68 -10.29
C SER A 76 -8.81 8.91 -11.79
N VAL A 77 -9.85 8.38 -12.43
CA VAL A 77 -10.02 8.46 -13.89
C VAL A 77 -11.21 9.35 -14.18
N SER A 78 -10.99 10.38 -14.99
CA SER A 78 -12.04 11.21 -15.55
C SER A 78 -12.42 10.70 -16.95
N ILE A 79 -13.71 10.46 -17.15
CA ILE A 79 -14.25 10.02 -18.43
C ILE A 79 -15.38 10.98 -18.81
N LEU A 80 -15.31 11.53 -20.01
CA LEU A 80 -16.34 12.40 -20.58
C LEU A 80 -17.38 11.54 -21.33
N ASP A 81 -18.66 11.69 -21.02
CA ASP A 81 -19.76 11.18 -21.86
C ASP A 81 -20.02 12.18 -22.99
N THR A 82 -19.88 11.75 -24.24
CA THR A 82 -20.08 12.63 -25.41
C THR A 82 -21.56 12.91 -25.69
N ALA A 83 -22.48 12.12 -25.12
CA ALA A 83 -23.93 12.32 -25.30
C ALA A 83 -24.50 13.35 -24.32
N THR A 84 -24.02 13.37 -23.07
CA THR A 84 -24.51 14.29 -22.03
C THR A 84 -23.57 15.48 -21.79
N GLY A 85 -22.31 15.39 -22.23
CA GLY A 85 -21.28 16.40 -21.94
C GLY A 85 -20.78 16.35 -20.50
N GLU A 86 -21.18 15.35 -19.73
CA GLU A 86 -20.84 15.23 -18.31
C GLU A 86 -19.51 14.49 -18.12
N THR A 87 -18.70 14.96 -17.18
CA THR A 87 -17.44 14.31 -16.78
C THR A 87 -17.67 13.45 -15.55
N LEU A 88 -17.55 12.14 -15.72
CA LEU A 88 -17.66 11.16 -14.65
C LEU A 88 -16.29 10.92 -14.03
N SER A 89 -16.18 11.14 -12.72
CA SER A 89 -14.96 10.89 -11.93
C SER A 89 -15.07 9.56 -11.20
N PHE A 90 -14.12 8.66 -11.45
CA PHE A 90 -14.07 7.35 -10.82
C PHE A 90 -12.84 7.21 -9.93
N PRO A 91 -12.94 6.50 -8.78
CA PRO A 91 -11.82 6.29 -7.88
C PRO A 91 -10.75 5.33 -8.46
N SER A 92 -11.11 4.53 -9.48
CA SER A 92 -10.18 3.63 -10.15
C SER A 92 -10.64 3.28 -11.57
N VAL A 93 -9.69 2.83 -12.41
CA VAL A 93 -9.97 2.30 -13.76
C VAL A 93 -10.93 1.10 -13.68
N GLN A 94 -10.82 0.26 -12.66
CA GLN A 94 -11.73 -0.88 -12.46
C GLN A 94 -13.16 -0.44 -12.15
N ALA A 95 -13.33 0.61 -11.34
CA ALA A 95 -14.64 1.17 -11.04
C ALA A 95 -15.29 1.76 -12.30
N ALA A 96 -14.53 2.49 -13.10
CA ALA A 96 -14.97 2.98 -14.40
C ALA A 96 -15.35 1.84 -15.35
N ALA A 97 -14.52 0.79 -15.42
CA ALA A 97 -14.76 -0.38 -16.27
C ALA A 97 -16.09 -1.07 -15.91
N LYS A 98 -16.36 -1.23 -14.60
CA LYS A 98 -17.60 -1.81 -14.11
C LYS A 98 -18.82 -0.92 -14.39
N ALA A 99 -18.70 0.39 -14.16
CA ALA A 99 -19.80 1.33 -14.38
C ALA A 99 -20.17 1.45 -15.88
N LEU A 100 -19.17 1.41 -16.76
CA LEU A 100 -19.36 1.55 -18.21
C LEU A 100 -19.52 0.20 -18.93
N ASN A 101 -19.59 -0.93 -18.20
CA ASN A 101 -19.62 -2.28 -18.77
C ASN A 101 -18.53 -2.52 -19.85
N THR A 102 -17.30 -2.10 -19.55
CA THR A 102 -16.16 -2.22 -20.46
C THR A 102 -15.01 -2.99 -19.83
N SER A 103 -14.03 -3.38 -20.65
CA SER A 103 -12.84 -4.05 -20.14
C SER A 103 -11.88 -3.03 -19.50
N TYR A 104 -11.26 -3.43 -18.39
CA TYR A 104 -10.19 -2.65 -17.75
C TYR A 104 -9.06 -2.33 -18.75
N GLY A 105 -8.71 -3.28 -19.62
CA GLY A 105 -7.69 -3.11 -20.65
C GLY A 105 -8.01 -1.98 -21.62
N SER A 106 -9.27 -1.88 -22.07
CA SER A 106 -9.71 -0.86 -23.03
C SER A 106 -9.63 0.56 -22.49
N ILE A 107 -9.81 0.77 -21.19
CA ILE A 107 -9.63 2.08 -20.54
C ILE A 107 -8.13 2.34 -20.34
N ARG A 108 -7.39 1.33 -19.86
CA ARG A 108 -5.97 1.47 -19.55
C ARG A 108 -5.11 1.77 -20.77
N THR A 109 -5.32 1.11 -21.91
CA THR A 109 -4.55 1.39 -23.13
C THR A 109 -4.75 2.81 -23.65
N LYS A 110 -5.91 3.43 -23.37
CA LYS A 110 -6.19 4.83 -23.72
C LYS A 110 -5.52 5.81 -22.77
N LEU A 111 -5.56 5.54 -21.46
CA LEU A 111 -4.80 6.31 -20.47
C LEU A 111 -3.29 6.27 -20.72
N ASP A 112 -2.77 5.11 -21.13
CA ASP A 112 -1.37 4.92 -21.48
C ASP A 112 -1.01 5.48 -22.89
N GLY A 113 -1.97 6.07 -23.63
CA GLY A 113 -1.76 6.64 -24.97
C GLY A 113 -1.50 5.62 -26.08
N ARG A 114 -1.69 4.32 -25.83
CA ARG A 114 -1.45 3.23 -26.79
C ARG A 114 -2.59 3.04 -27.80
N SER A 115 -3.73 3.70 -27.59
CA SER A 115 -4.92 3.66 -28.45
C SER A 115 -5.63 5.00 -28.42
N SER A 116 -6.35 5.38 -29.49
CA SER A 116 -7.10 6.65 -29.55
C SER A 116 -8.05 6.79 -28.34
N PRO A 117 -8.07 7.96 -27.67
CA PRO A 117 -8.85 8.21 -26.47
C PRO A 117 -10.36 8.32 -26.73
N ASP A 118 -10.78 8.42 -27.99
CA ASP A 118 -12.11 8.92 -28.37
C ASP A 118 -13.22 7.85 -28.31
N ASN A 119 -12.87 6.56 -28.28
CA ASN A 119 -13.86 5.48 -28.40
C ASN A 119 -13.79 4.46 -27.25
N LEU A 120 -14.44 4.76 -26.12
CA LEU A 120 -14.92 3.73 -25.19
C LEU A 120 -16.39 3.39 -25.50
N VAL A 121 -16.78 2.14 -25.19
CA VAL A 121 -18.10 1.49 -25.42
C VAL A 121 -19.00 2.21 -26.40
N CYS A 122 -19.13 1.66 -27.61
CA CYS A 122 -19.98 2.21 -28.68
C CYS A 122 -19.62 3.64 -29.13
N ASN A 123 -18.36 4.06 -29.01
CA ASN A 123 -17.88 5.40 -29.38
C ASN A 123 -18.52 6.55 -28.58
N ARG A 124 -19.03 6.26 -27.38
CA ARG A 124 -19.78 7.23 -26.56
C ARG A 124 -18.96 7.92 -25.47
N TYR A 125 -17.83 7.33 -25.06
CA TYR A 125 -17.06 7.87 -23.93
C TYR A 125 -15.63 8.20 -24.34
N LYS A 126 -15.14 9.38 -23.94
CA LYS A 126 -13.78 9.86 -24.17
C LYS A 126 -12.98 9.84 -22.87
N VAL A 127 -11.84 9.15 -22.88
CA VAL A 127 -10.95 9.09 -21.71
C VAL A 127 -10.07 10.32 -21.69
N MET A 128 -9.99 11.00 -20.54
CA MET A 128 -9.01 12.06 -20.31
C MET A 128 -7.89 11.53 -19.37
N PRO A 129 -6.61 11.82 -19.66
CA PRO A 129 -5.46 11.33 -18.90
C PRO A 129 -5.23 12.00 -17.54
#